data_AF-A0A4Y2SFH0-F1
#
_entry.id   AF-A0A4Y2SFH0-F1
#
_cell.length_a   1.000
_cell.length_b   1.000
_cell.length_c   1.000
_cell.angle_alpha   90.00
_cell.angle_beta   90.00
_cell.angle_gamma   90.00
#
_symmetry.space_group_name_H-M   'P 1'
#
loop_
_entity.id
_entity.type
_entity.pdbx_description
1 polymer ?
#
loop_
_entity_poly.entity_id
_entity_poly.type
_entity_poly.pdbx_seq_one_letter_code
_entity_poly.pdbx_strand_id
1 'polypeptide(L)'
;MVREIQTLLLSHKHIHLRWLKAHVGYLGNECADQLAKEAITKGDPFLLPKPLSCLKAEIKSAALSIWQDNWDNGETGRSIHDVVPRASNKPVGWNREEIMFFTGHGPFPSIPSSLQSSNT
;
A
#
# COMPACT_ATOMS: atom_id res chain seq x y z
N MET A 1 -9.89 -3.34 18.56
CA MET A 1 -9.79 -1.87 18.75
C MET A 1 -10.70 -1.05 17.83
N VAL A 2 -10.46 -0.90 16.51
CA VAL A 2 -11.29 0.00 15.65
C VAL A 2 -12.77 -0.39 15.62
N ARG A 3 -13.07 -1.69 15.49
CA ARG A 3 -14.47 -2.17 15.50
C ARG A 3 -15.15 -2.01 16.86
N GLU A 4 -14.40 -2.08 17.96
CA GLU A 4 -14.94 -1.85 19.31
C GLU A 4 -15.33 -0.39 19.51
N ILE A 5 -14.47 0.54 19.11
CA ILE A 5 -14.75 1.99 19.17
C ILE A 5 -15.99 2.33 18.34
N GLN A 6 -16.08 1.77 17.13
CA GLN A 6 -17.23 1.97 16.26
C GLN A 6 -18.52 1.47 16.92
N THR A 7 -18.52 0.25 17.48
CA THR A 7 -19.69 -0.30 18.19
C THR A 7 -20.09 0.56 19.39
N LEU A 8 -19.11 1.07 20.15
CA LEU A 8 -19.35 1.91 21.32
C LEU A 8 -19.98 3.25 20.94
N LEU A 9 -19.50 3.88 19.87
CA LEU A 9 -20.09 5.13 19.37
C LEU A 9 -21.51 4.93 18.84
N LEU A 10 -21.78 3.80 18.18
CA LEU A 10 -23.11 3.47 17.66
C LEU A 10 -24.12 3.12 18.77
N SER A 11 -23.67 2.57 19.89
CA SER A 11 -24.55 2.22 21.01
C SER A 11 -24.94 3.41 21.90
N HIS A 12 -24.22 4.54 21.83
CA HIS A 12 -24.46 5.72 22.66
C HIS A 12 -24.96 6.93 21.83
N LYS A 13 -26.28 7.15 21.84
CA LYS A 13 -26.95 8.17 21.01
C LYS A 13 -26.69 9.64 21.40
N HIS A 14 -26.10 9.88 22.58
CA HIS A 14 -25.88 11.23 23.13
C HIS A 14 -24.41 11.70 23.09
N ILE A 15 -23.56 11.01 22.34
CA ILE A 15 -22.17 11.45 22.14
C ILE A 15 -22.10 12.39 20.94
N HIS A 16 -21.62 13.61 21.19
CA HIS A 16 -21.37 14.59 20.14
C HIS A 16 -19.87 14.69 19.88
N LEU A 17 -19.45 14.34 18.67
CA LEU A 17 -18.07 14.49 18.22
C LEU A 17 -17.93 15.82 17.47
N ARG A 18 -16.94 16.62 17.86
CA ARG A 18 -16.56 17.85 17.14
C ARG A 18 -15.05 17.86 16.98
N TRP A 19 -14.59 18.30 15.81
CA TRP A 19 -13.17 18.53 15.58
C TRP A 19 -12.80 19.92 16.08
N LEU A 20 -11.74 19.99 16.88
CA LEU A 20 -11.13 21.23 17.34
C LEU A 20 -9.72 21.33 16.77
N LYS A 21 -9.33 22.56 16.41
CA LYS A 21 -7.99 22.82 15.90
C LYS A 21 -6.97 22.69 17.04
N ALA A 22 -5.88 21.97 16.79
CA ALA A 22 -4.78 21.83 17.73
C ALA A 22 -3.92 23.11 17.83
N HIS A 23 -3.28 23.30 18.99
CA HIS A 23 -2.30 24.36 19.27
C HIS A 23 -2.83 25.81 19.14
N VAL A 24 -4.06 26.04 19.61
CA VAL A 24 -4.71 27.37 19.58
C VAL A 24 -5.07 27.88 20.97
N GLY A 25 -4.49 27.34 22.05
CA GLY A 25 -4.76 27.81 23.42
C GLY A 25 -5.95 27.13 24.12
N TYR A 26 -6.57 26.11 23.53
CA TYR A 26 -7.67 25.39 24.18
C TYR A 26 -7.14 24.49 25.31
N LEU A 27 -7.32 24.93 26.57
CA LEU A 27 -6.75 24.29 27.76
C LEU A 27 -6.93 22.76 27.80
N GLY A 28 -8.15 22.26 27.56
CA GLY A 28 -8.42 20.82 27.59
C GLY A 28 -7.69 20.04 26.48
N ASN A 29 -7.58 20.63 25.28
CA ASN A 29 -6.86 20.03 24.17
C ASN A 29 -5.34 20.07 24.38
N GLU A 30 -4.82 21.16 24.94
CA GLU A 30 -3.39 21.30 25.26
C GLU A 30 -2.97 20.38 26.40
N CYS A 31 -3.82 20.24 27.42
CA CYS A 31 -3.61 19.27 28.49
C CYS A 31 -3.59 17.84 27.93
N ALA A 32 -4.54 17.49 27.06
CA ALA A 32 -4.56 16.17 26.41
C ALA A 32 -3.32 15.93 25.54
N ASP A 33 -2.87 16.92 24.76
CA ASP A 33 -1.64 16.85 23.95
C ASP A 33 -0.38 16.69 24.81
N GLN A 34 -0.30 17.43 25.92
CA GLN A 34 0.79 17.32 26.88
C GLN A 34 0.82 15.94 27.55
N LEU A 35 -0.33 15.41 27.96
CA LEU A 35 -0.43 14.05 28.49
C LEU A 35 -0.03 12.99 27.47
N ALA A 36 -0.41 13.16 26.21
CA ALA A 36 0.01 12.26 25.12
C ALA A 36 1.53 12.32 24.91
N LYS A 37 2.13 13.51 24.94
CA LYS A 37 3.59 13.72 24.86
C LYS A 37 4.34 13.13 26.06
N GLU A 38 3.75 13.15 27.25
CA GLU A 38 4.33 12.49 28.41
C GLU A 38 4.20 10.97 28.33
N ALA A 39 3.10 10.45 27.80
CA ALA A 39 2.90 9.01 27.64
C ALA A 39 3.94 8.38 26.71
N ILE A 40 4.38 9.08 25.65
CA ILE A 40 5.43 8.59 24.75
C ILE A 40 6.82 8.57 25.39
N THR A 41 7.07 9.34 26.45
CA THR A 41 8.38 9.40 27.13
C THR A 41 8.43 8.56 28.40
N LYS A 42 7.28 8.28 29.02
CA LYS A 42 7.16 7.48 30.25
C LYS A 42 7.08 5.97 30.02
N GLY A 43 6.96 5.52 28.77
CA GLY A 43 6.99 4.09 28.43
C GLY A 43 8.42 3.56 28.30
N ASP A 44 8.58 2.24 28.45
CA ASP A 44 9.85 1.58 28.14
C ASP A 44 10.20 1.82 26.66
N PRO A 45 11.39 2.37 26.35
CA PRO A 45 11.81 2.55 24.97
C PRO A 45 11.74 1.21 24.23
N PHE A 46 10.93 1.13 23.19
CA PHE A 46 10.96 -0.01 22.30
C PHE A 46 12.24 0.04 21.49
N LEU A 47 13.29 -0.57 22.03
CA LEU A 47 14.59 -0.67 21.38
C LEU A 47 14.48 -1.69 20.26
N LEU A 48 14.48 -1.20 19.03
CA LEU A 48 14.59 -2.06 17.87
C LEU A 48 16.00 -2.66 17.83
N PRO A 49 16.15 -4.00 17.74
CA PRO A 49 17.46 -4.65 17.62
C PRO A 49 18.22 -4.25 16.33
N LYS A 50 17.49 -3.75 15.33
CA LYS A 50 18.01 -3.32 14.03
C LYS A 50 17.49 -1.92 13.71
N PRO A 51 18.26 -1.10 12.96
CA PRO A 51 17.75 0.16 12.43
C PRO A 51 16.46 -0.03 11.63
N LEU A 52 15.54 0.93 11.72
CA LEU A 52 14.28 0.93 10.94
C LEU A 52 14.50 0.77 9.44
N SER A 53 15.60 1.30 8.90
CA SER A 53 15.97 1.14 7.48
C SER A 53 16.19 -0.32 7.09
N CYS A 54 16.81 -1.11 7.98
CA CYS A 54 17.06 -2.53 7.76
C CYS A 54 15.75 -3.31 7.75
N LEU A 55 14.87 -3.08 8.73
CA LEU A 55 13.55 -3.72 8.77
C LEU A 55 12.70 -3.36 7.54
N LYS A 56 12.72 -2.09 7.12
CA LYS A 56 12.04 -1.65 5.89
C LYS A 56 12.58 -2.35 4.65
N ALA A 57 13.90 -2.54 4.57
CA ALA A 57 14.54 -3.24 3.46
C ALA A 57 14.17 -4.73 3.44
N GLU A 58 14.18 -5.40 4.61
CA GLU A 58 13.78 -6.80 4.76
C GLU A 58 12.31 -7.01 4.36
N ILE A 59 11.39 -6.18 4.85
CA ILE A 59 9.96 -6.24 4.50
C ILE A 59 9.78 -6.01 2.99
N LYS A 60 10.45 -5.01 2.42
CA LYS A 60 10.38 -4.72 0.99
C LYS A 60 10.90 -5.89 0.15
N SER A 61 11.98 -6.52 0.59
CA SER A 61 12.57 -7.68 -0.09
C SER A 61 11.63 -8.89 -0.03
N ALA A 62 11.08 -9.19 1.15
CA ALA A 62 10.13 -10.29 1.33
C ALA A 62 8.86 -10.08 0.49
N ALA A 63 8.30 -8.86 0.52
CA ALA A 63 7.15 -8.51 -0.30
C ALA A 63 7.46 -8.68 -1.80
N LEU A 64 8.61 -8.18 -2.28
CA LEU A 64 9.01 -8.36 -3.68
C LEU A 64 9.18 -9.83 -4.05
N SER A 65 9.72 -10.67 -3.15
CA SER A 65 9.83 -12.11 -3.39
C SER A 65 8.47 -12.75 -3.59
N ILE A 66 7.51 -12.49 -2.67
CA ILE A 66 6.15 -13.02 -2.78
C ILE A 66 5.48 -12.55 -4.07
N TRP A 67 5.67 -11.28 -4.44
CA TRP A 67 5.15 -10.73 -5.68
C TRP A 67 5.77 -11.38 -6.91
N GLN A 68 7.08 -11.62 -6.89
CA GLN A 68 7.77 -12.33 -7.97
C GLN A 68 7.26 -13.76 -8.11
N ASP A 69 7.11 -14.49 -7.00
CA ASP A 69 6.61 -15.86 -7.00
C ASP A 69 5.18 -15.92 -7.58
N ASN A 70 4.32 -14.98 -7.20
CA ASN A 70 2.98 -14.86 -7.77
C ASN A 70 3.01 -14.47 -9.25
N TRP A 71 3.98 -13.65 -9.66
CA TRP A 71 4.13 -13.22 -11.05
C TRP A 71 4.60 -14.36 -11.95
N ASP A 72 5.55 -15.18 -11.47
CA ASP A 72 6.10 -16.30 -12.21
C ASP A 72 5.11 -17.46 -12.35
N ASN A 73 4.35 -17.75 -11.28
CA ASN A 73 3.42 -18.88 -11.24
C ASN A 73 1.97 -18.50 -11.58
N GLY A 74 1.67 -17.22 -11.78
CA GLY A 74 0.34 -16.75 -12.14
C GLY A 74 -0.05 -17.13 -13.57
N GLU A 75 -1.34 -17.47 -13.76
CA GLU A 75 -1.91 -17.80 -15.08
C GLU A 75 -2.37 -16.55 -15.87
N THR A 76 -2.59 -15.42 -15.18
CA THR A 76 -3.06 -14.18 -15.80
C THR A 76 -1.89 -13.28 -16.21
N GLY A 77 -2.05 -12.52 -17.29
CA GLY A 77 -1.06 -11.54 -17.73
C GLY A 77 0.24 -12.15 -18.30
N ARG A 78 0.22 -13.39 -18.80
CA ARG A 78 1.41 -14.08 -19.35
C ARG A 78 2.12 -13.30 -20.45
N SER A 79 1.37 -12.65 -21.34
CA SER A 79 1.95 -11.78 -22.39
C SER A 79 2.75 -10.61 -21.82
N ILE A 80 2.38 -10.10 -20.65
CA ILE A 80 3.12 -9.04 -19.95
C ILE A 80 4.33 -9.64 -19.23
N HIS A 81 4.19 -10.84 -18.65
CA HIS A 81 5.30 -11.57 -18.02
C HIS A 81 6.45 -11.81 -19.00
N ASP A 82 6.14 -12.19 -20.24
CA ASP A 82 7.16 -12.43 -21.28
C ASP A 82 8.02 -11.19 -21.59
N VAL A 83 7.45 -9.99 -21.44
CA VAL A 83 8.14 -8.71 -21.70
C VAL A 83 8.76 -8.13 -20.43
N VAL A 84 8.09 -8.33 -19.29
CA VAL A 84 8.48 -7.80 -17.98
C VAL A 84 8.44 -8.95 -16.96
N PRO A 85 9.45 -9.84 -16.99
CA PRO A 85 9.44 -11.04 -16.16
C PRO A 85 9.72 -10.74 -14.69
N ARG A 86 10.22 -9.54 -14.36
CA ARG A 86 10.60 -9.19 -12.99
C ARG A 86 9.65 -8.19 -12.35
N ALA A 87 9.05 -8.59 -11.24
CA ALA A 87 8.28 -7.73 -10.38
C ALA A 87 9.15 -6.60 -9.82
N SER A 88 8.62 -5.37 -9.86
CA SER A 88 9.38 -4.18 -9.54
C SER A 88 8.47 -3.08 -9.00
N ASN A 89 8.99 -2.30 -8.06
CA ASN A 89 8.30 -1.09 -7.54
C ASN A 89 8.49 0.14 -8.45
N LYS A 90 9.22 0.01 -9.55
CA LYS A 90 9.39 1.06 -10.54
C LYS A 90 8.50 0.76 -11.75
N PRO A 91 7.81 1.78 -12.30
CA PRO A 91 7.08 1.60 -13.54
C PRO A 91 8.05 1.29 -14.68
N VAL A 92 7.59 0.52 -15.67
CA VAL A 92 8.40 0.07 -16.82
C VAL A 92 8.70 1.22 -17.79
N GLY A 93 8.01 2.36 -17.65
CA GLY A 93 8.21 3.54 -18.50
C GLY A 93 7.40 3.51 -19.80
N TRP A 94 6.45 2.58 -19.92
CA TRP A 94 5.56 2.49 -21.07
C TRP A 94 4.64 3.70 -21.20
N ASN A 95 4.42 4.13 -22.44
CA ASN A 95 3.40 5.11 -22.78
C ASN A 95 1.99 4.48 -22.74
N ARG A 96 0.97 5.30 -22.99
CA ARG A 96 -0.43 4.86 -22.88
C ARG A 96 -0.75 3.76 -23.89
N GLU A 97 -0.25 3.89 -25.11
CA GLU A 97 -0.49 2.98 -26.23
C GLU A 97 0.13 1.61 -25.96
N GLU A 98 1.35 1.59 -25.44
CA GLU A 98 2.07 0.37 -25.02
C GLU A 98 1.35 -0.33 -23.87
N ILE A 99 0.90 0.41 -22.84
CA ILE A 99 0.10 -0.16 -21.74
C ILE A 99 -1.18 -0.79 -22.30
N MET A 100 -1.91 -0.10 -23.18
CA MET A 100 -3.15 -0.63 -23.79
C MET A 100 -2.89 -1.89 -24.62
N PHE A 101 -1.78 -1.90 -25.38
CA PHE A 101 -1.38 -3.03 -26.21
C PHE A 101 -1.07 -4.26 -25.37
N PHE A 102 -0.18 -4.15 -24.38
CA PHE A 102 0.28 -5.29 -23.59
C PHE A 102 -0.75 -5.80 -22.58
N THR A 103 -1.62 -4.93 -22.06
CA THR A 103 -2.68 -5.32 -21.12
C THR A 103 -3.95 -5.81 -21.82
N GLY A 104 -4.08 -5.62 -23.14
CA GLY A 104 -5.32 -5.90 -23.86
C GLY A 104 -6.50 -5.00 -23.46
N HIS A 105 -6.25 -3.95 -22.67
CA HIS A 105 -7.26 -2.98 -22.25
C HIS A 105 -7.20 -1.74 -23.16
N GLY A 106 -7.97 -1.76 -24.24
CA GLY A 106 -8.07 -0.64 -25.17
C GLY A 106 -8.99 -0.96 -26.35
N PRO A 107 -9.26 -0.03 -27.28
CA PRO A 107 -10.12 -0.25 -28.44
C PRO A 107 -9.53 -1.21 -29.49
N PHE A 108 -8.48 -1.96 -29.15
CA PHE A 108 -7.85 -2.93 -30.05
C PHE A 108 -8.71 -4.21 -30.09
N PRO A 109 -9.31 -4.58 -31.25
CA PRO A 109 -10.33 -5.63 -31.35
C PRO A 109 -9.80 -7.08 -31.26
N SER A 110 -8.66 -7.33 -30.61
CA SER A 110 -7.78 -8.53 -30.73
C SER A 110 -6.66 -8.36 -31.76
N ILE A 111 -5.50 -8.92 -31.43
CA ILE A 111 -4.36 -9.04 -32.34
C ILE A 111 -4.76 -9.94 -33.52
N PRO A 112 -4.54 -9.53 -34.78
CA PRO A 112 -4.80 -10.40 -35.94
C PRO A 112 -3.87 -11.63 -35.92
N SER A 113 -4.43 -12.79 -36.25
CA SER A 113 -3.81 -14.12 -36.22
C SER A 113 -2.51 -14.23 -37.04
N SER A 114 -2.20 -13.25 -37.89
CA SER A 114 -0.98 -13.15 -38.68
C SER A 114 0.29 -12.85 -37.87
N LEU A 115 0.16 -12.45 -36.60
CA LEU A 115 1.32 -12.23 -35.70
C LEU A 115 1.60 -13.42 -34.76
N GLN A 116 0.74 -14.45 -34.75
CA GLN A 116 0.97 -15.67 -33.94
C GLN A 116 1.93 -16.67 -34.60
N SER A 117 2.19 -16.58 -35.91
CA SER A 117 2.94 -17.58 -36.67
C SER A 117 4.45 -17.29 -36.84
N SER A 118 4.99 -16.28 -36.16
CA SER A 118 6.39 -15.86 -36.37
C SER A 118 7.39 -16.33 -35.31
N ASN A 119 6.97 -17.09 -34.30
CA ASN A 119 7.87 -17.64 -33.28
C ASN A 119 7.66 -19.16 -33.17
N THR A 120 8.26 -19.90 -34.10
CA THR A 120 8.73 -21.29 -33.88
C THR A 120 10.21 -21.26 -33.59
#